data_AF-A0A969BTL0-F1
#
_entry.id   AF-A0A969BTL0-F1
#
_cell.length_a   1.000
_cell.length_b   1.000
_cell.length_c   1.000
_cell.angle_alpha   90.00
_cell.angle_beta   90.00
_cell.angle_gamma   90.00
#
_symmetry.space_group_name_H-M   'P 1'
#
loop_
_entity.id
_entity.type
_entity.pdbx_description
1 polymer ?
#
loop_
_entity_poly.entity_id
_entity_poly.type
_entity_poly.pdbx_seq_one_letter_code
_entity_poly.pdbx_strand_id
1 'polypeptide(L)'
;MQAAKIQPNVPLPITLETIAASVGEKKPLLRDALIASGRLLELPITQRPKILGEWLREGDFGYLYAPRGHGKTWLAMMIGNAMATGQSLGSWQAGEKCPACRLLRCRDEPS
;
A
#
# COMPACT_ATOMS: atom_id res chain seq x y z
N MET A 1 17.44 -38.20 -3.42
CA MET A 1 18.61 -37.31 -3.33
C MET A 1 18.80 -36.64 -4.68
N GLN A 2 18.33 -35.42 -4.86
CA GLN A 2 18.57 -34.65 -6.09
C GLN A 2 19.10 -33.28 -5.69
N ALA A 3 20.32 -32.99 -6.12
CA ALA A 3 21.06 -31.79 -5.74
C ALA A 3 20.49 -30.57 -6.48
N ALA A 4 20.16 -29.52 -5.73
CA ALA A 4 19.74 -28.23 -6.28
C ALA A 4 20.92 -27.59 -7.02
N LYS A 5 20.77 -27.37 -8.33
CA LYS A 5 21.72 -26.59 -9.14
C LYS A 5 21.61 -25.13 -8.74
N ILE A 6 22.68 -24.58 -8.16
CA ILE A 6 22.85 -23.16 -7.92
C ILE A 6 23.06 -22.50 -9.29
N GLN A 7 22.12 -21.63 -9.70
CA GLN A 7 22.34 -20.76 -10.87
C GLN A 7 23.36 -19.69 -10.49
N PRO A 8 24.36 -19.39 -11.34
CA PRO A 8 25.30 -18.31 -11.08
C PRO A 8 24.55 -16.99 -11.04
N ASN A 9 24.85 -16.18 -10.02
CA ASN A 9 24.34 -14.82 -9.89
C ASN A 9 24.79 -13.98 -11.10
N VAL A 10 23.90 -13.83 -12.09
CA VAL A 10 24.13 -12.96 -13.24
C VAL A 10 23.89 -11.53 -12.76
N PRO A 11 24.88 -10.63 -12.84
CA PRO A 11 24.64 -9.22 -12.55
C PRO A 11 23.60 -8.69 -13.54
N LEU A 12 22.49 -8.14 -13.04
CA LEU A 12 21.52 -7.43 -13.88
C LEU A 12 22.27 -6.32 -14.63
N PRO A 13 22.23 -6.28 -15.98
CA PRO A 13 22.94 -5.24 -16.71
C PRO A 13 22.21 -3.91 -16.48
N ILE A 14 22.88 -2.98 -15.82
CA ILE A 14 22.42 -1.59 -15.68
C ILE A 14 22.60 -0.91 -17.04
N THR A 15 21.75 -1.23 -18.01
CA THR A 15 21.75 -0.58 -19.31
C THR A 15 21.09 0.79 -19.23
N LEU A 16 21.55 1.75 -20.05
CA LEU A 16 20.95 3.08 -20.20
C LEU A 16 19.44 3.02 -20.49
N GLU A 17 18.98 1.92 -21.11
CA GLU A 17 17.57 1.67 -21.43
C GLU A 17 16.72 1.41 -20.17
N THR A 18 17.31 0.75 -19.16
CA THR A 18 16.68 0.54 -17.85
C THR A 18 16.55 1.86 -17.07
N ILE A 19 17.53 2.76 -17.21
CA ILE A 19 17.48 4.09 -16.60
C ILE A 19 16.43 4.96 -17.31
N ALA A 20 16.38 4.94 -18.64
CA ALA A 20 15.39 5.68 -19.42
C ALA A 20 13.95 5.27 -19.08
N ALA A 21 13.70 3.99 -18.80
CA ALA A 21 12.40 3.50 -18.34
C ALA A 21 11.98 4.02 -16.95
N SER A 22 12.94 4.51 -16.14
CA SER A 22 12.67 5.12 -14.82
C SER A 22 12.49 6.65 -14.85
N VAL A 23 12.86 7.31 -15.97
CA VAL A 23 12.80 8.76 -16.15
C VAL A 23 11.57 9.11 -16.99
N GLY A 24 10.38 8.91 -16.42
CA GLY A 24 9.15 9.06 -17.21
C GLY A 24 7.89 9.41 -16.46
N GLU A 25 7.94 9.74 -15.16
CA GLU A 25 6.74 10.15 -14.44
C GLU A 25 6.78 11.66 -14.22
N LYS A 26 6.13 12.41 -15.11
CA LYS A 26 5.91 13.85 -14.92
C LYS A 26 5.05 14.02 -13.67
N LYS A 27 5.67 14.34 -12.53
CA LYS A 27 4.95 14.73 -11.33
C LYS A 27 4.12 15.98 -11.68
N PRO A 28 2.80 15.95 -11.49
CA PRO A 28 1.97 17.10 -11.80
C PRO A 28 2.45 18.29 -10.99
N LEU A 29 2.50 19.47 -11.63
CA LEU A 29 2.77 20.70 -10.91
C LEU A 29 1.54 21.04 -10.08
N LEU A 30 1.72 21.74 -8.96
CA LEU A 30 0.60 22.16 -8.10
C LEU A 30 -0.49 22.90 -8.90
N ARG A 31 -0.08 23.68 -9.91
CA ARG A 31 -0.98 24.43 -10.80
C ARG A 31 -1.99 23.53 -11.52
N ASP A 32 -1.60 22.31 -11.86
CA ASP A 32 -2.44 21.34 -12.56
C ASP A 32 -3.50 20.73 -11.63
N ALA A 33 -3.31 20.85 -10.31
CA ALA A 33 -4.24 20.38 -9.28
C ALA A 33 -5.15 21.50 -8.74
N LEU A 34 -5.04 22.74 -9.23
CA LEU A 34 -5.88 23.86 -8.80
C LEU A 34 -7.22 23.82 -9.55
N ILE A 35 -8.32 23.92 -8.79
CA ILE A 35 -9.66 24.06 -9.32
C ILE A 35 -10.26 25.40 -8.92
N ALA A 36 -11.01 26.03 -9.82
CA ALA A 36 -11.74 27.25 -9.51
C ALA A 36 -12.90 26.96 -8.53
N SER A 37 -13.18 27.89 -7.62
CA SER A 37 -14.19 27.70 -6.57
C SER A 37 -15.57 27.29 -7.12
N GLY A 38 -16.02 27.90 -8.23
CA GLY A 38 -17.30 27.55 -8.86
C GLY A 38 -17.37 26.13 -9.43
N ARG A 39 -16.22 25.53 -9.79
CA ARG A 39 -16.13 24.16 -10.31
C ARG A 39 -15.97 23.11 -9.22
N LEU A 40 -15.67 23.52 -7.98
CA LEU A 40 -15.50 22.61 -6.85
C LEU A 40 -16.79 21.86 -6.51
N LEU A 41 -17.94 22.53 -6.63
CA LEU A 41 -19.26 21.94 -6.35
C LEU A 41 -19.69 20.91 -7.41
N GLU A 42 -19.19 21.04 -8.63
CA GLU A 42 -19.48 20.13 -9.75
C GLU A 42 -18.53 18.93 -9.79
N LEU A 43 -17.47 18.96 -9.00
CA LEU A 43 -16.45 17.93 -9.02
C LEU A 43 -16.98 16.65 -8.34
N PRO A 44 -17.01 15.49 -9.04
CA PRO A 44 -17.38 14.23 -8.42
C PRO A 44 -16.26 13.79 -7.46
N ILE A 45 -16.43 14.06 -6.16
CA ILE A 45 -15.50 13.59 -5.13
C ILE A 45 -15.81 12.12 -4.86
N THR A 46 -15.00 11.22 -5.42
CA THR A 46 -15.11 9.79 -5.14
C THR A 46 -14.65 9.50 -3.71
N GLN A 47 -15.34 8.57 -3.05
CA GLN A 47 -14.93 8.12 -1.75
C GLN A 47 -13.64 7.29 -1.85
N ARG A 48 -12.69 7.55 -0.94
CA ARG A 48 -11.44 6.79 -0.91
C ARG A 48 -11.69 5.33 -0.53
N PRO A 49 -10.89 4.39 -1.09
CA PRO A 49 -10.98 2.97 -0.77
C PRO A 49 -10.88 2.72 0.73
N LYS A 50 -11.69 1.78 1.23
CA LYS A 50 -11.62 1.32 2.62
C LYS A 50 -10.44 0.35 2.75
N ILE A 51 -9.62 0.54 3.77
CA ILE A 51 -8.47 -0.31 4.08
C ILE A 51 -8.81 -1.29 5.20
N LEU A 52 -9.46 -0.82 6.27
CA LEU A 52 -9.82 -1.65 7.41
C LEU A 52 -11.11 -1.13 8.07
N GLY A 53 -12.15 -1.94 8.05
CA GLY A 53 -13.47 -1.54 8.49
C GLY A 53 -13.99 -0.29 7.76
N GLU A 54 -14.90 0.43 8.42
CA GLU A 54 -15.49 1.66 7.88
C GLU A 54 -14.70 2.93 8.18
N TRP A 55 -13.72 2.84 9.10
CA TRP A 55 -13.06 4.00 9.70
C TRP A 55 -11.67 4.30 9.12
N LEU A 56 -10.99 3.31 8.56
CA LEU A 56 -9.65 3.49 7.98
C LEU A 56 -9.73 3.42 6.44
N ARG A 57 -9.50 4.55 5.77
CA ARG A 57 -9.45 4.66 4.32
C ARG A 57 -8.05 5.04 3.84
N GLU A 58 -7.83 4.94 2.53
CA GLU A 58 -6.55 5.31 1.93
C GLU A 58 -6.18 6.77 2.18
N GLY A 59 -4.93 7.02 2.59
CA GLY A 59 -4.43 8.36 2.91
C GLY A 59 -4.97 8.95 4.22
N ASP A 60 -5.69 8.16 5.03
CA ASP A 60 -6.09 8.60 6.36
C ASP A 60 -4.90 8.57 7.33
N PHE A 61 -4.92 9.50 8.26
CA PHE A 61 -3.92 9.62 9.32
C PHE A 61 -4.61 9.58 10.68
N GLY A 62 -4.06 8.81 11.61
CA GLY A 62 -4.65 8.62 12.92
C GLY A 62 -3.61 8.25 13.98
N TYR A 63 -4.02 8.33 15.24
CA TYR A 63 -3.19 8.02 16.40
C TYR A 63 -3.80 6.91 17.23
N LEU A 64 -2.95 6.00 17.71
CA LEU A 64 -3.34 4.98 18.68
C LEU A 64 -2.96 5.44 20.09
N TYR A 65 -3.96 5.80 20.89
CA TYR A 65 -3.79 6.25 22.27
C TYR A 65 -4.38 5.26 23.28
N ALA A 66 -3.61 4.96 24.32
CA ALA A 66 -4.03 4.24 25.52
C ALA A 66 -2.90 4.29 26.58
N PRO A 67 -3.17 4.02 27.88
CA PRO A 67 -2.14 3.93 28.92
C PRO A 67 -1.14 2.78 28.69
N ARG A 68 0.03 2.79 29.35
CA ARG A 68 1.06 1.73 29.20
C ARG A 68 0.45 0.34 29.50
N GLY A 69 0.97 -0.70 28.85
CA GLY A 69 0.49 -2.08 29.00
C GLY A 69 -0.80 -2.46 28.25
N HIS A 70 -1.52 -1.52 27.62
CA HIS A 70 -2.81 -1.79 26.95
C HIS A 70 -2.68 -2.31 25.50
N GLY A 71 -1.55 -2.92 25.13
CA GLY A 71 -1.42 -3.59 23.83
C GLY A 71 -1.38 -2.71 22.57
N LYS A 72 -1.14 -1.39 22.65
CA LYS A 72 -1.05 -0.49 21.47
C LYS A 72 -0.12 -1.00 20.37
N THR A 73 1.08 -1.43 20.74
CA THR A 73 2.08 -1.96 19.80
C THR A 73 1.56 -3.23 19.12
N TRP A 74 0.89 -4.08 19.89
CA TRP A 74 0.32 -5.32 19.38
C TRP A 74 -0.83 -5.02 18.42
N LEU A 75 -1.71 -4.07 18.77
CA LEU A 75 -2.79 -3.60 17.90
C LEU A 75 -2.24 -3.00 16.59
N ALA A 76 -1.22 -2.14 16.65
CA ALA A 76 -0.60 -1.56 15.48
C ALA A 76 -0.03 -2.63 14.53
N MET A 77 0.64 -3.64 15.10
CA MET A 77 1.14 -4.78 14.34
C MET A 77 0.02 -5.62 13.73
N MET A 78 -1.05 -5.88 14.48
CA MET A 78 -2.21 -6.62 14.00
C MET A 78 -2.95 -5.89 12.87
N ILE A 79 -3.05 -4.56 12.92
CA ILE A 79 -3.58 -3.74 11.81
C ILE A 79 -2.73 -3.95 10.56
N GLY A 80 -1.40 -3.83 10.68
CA GLY A 80 -0.48 -4.07 9.55
C GLY A 80 -0.59 -5.49 8.98
N ASN A 81 -0.71 -6.50 9.85
CA ASN A 81 -0.88 -7.90 9.44
C ASN A 81 -2.22 -8.14 8.74
N ALA A 82 -3.32 -7.62 9.27
CA ALA A 82 -4.65 -7.70 8.67
C ALA A 82 -4.66 -7.08 7.26
N MET A 83 -4.00 -5.93 7.09
CA MET A 83 -3.85 -5.27 5.79
C MET A 83 -2.99 -6.09 4.81
N ALA A 84 -1.87 -6.66 5.27
CA ALA A 84 -0.95 -7.42 4.42
C ALA A 84 -1.57 -8.75 3.95
N THR A 85 -2.30 -9.43 4.83
CA THR A 85 -2.91 -10.74 4.56
C THR A 85 -4.30 -10.64 3.96
N GLY A 86 -4.96 -9.47 4.05
CA GLY A 86 -6.37 -9.31 3.71
C GLY A 86 -7.31 -10.03 4.69
N GLN A 87 -6.86 -10.32 5.90
CA GLN A 87 -7.65 -10.97 6.95
C GLN A 87 -8.33 -9.94 7.86
N SER A 88 -9.44 -10.31 8.50
CA SER A 88 -10.14 -9.45 9.46
C SER A 88 -9.37 -9.29 10.78
N LEU A 89 -9.44 -8.11 11.38
CA LEU A 89 -8.99 -7.83 12.74
C LEU A 89 -10.20 -7.66 13.66
N GLY A 90 -10.55 -8.70 14.42
CA GLY A 90 -11.74 -8.68 15.27
C GLY A 90 -13.00 -8.44 14.44
N SER A 91 -13.76 -7.38 14.74
CA SER A 91 -14.95 -6.97 13.99
C SER A 91 -14.64 -6.14 12.74
N TRP A 92 -13.37 -5.80 12.48
CA TRP A 92 -13.00 -4.99 11.33
C TRP A 92 -12.54 -5.87 10.17
N GLN A 93 -13.33 -5.86 9.11
CA GLN A 93 -13.00 -6.56 7.87
C GLN A 93 -11.87 -5.81 7.13
N ALA A 94 -10.89 -6.55 6.61
CA ALA A 94 -9.93 -5.96 5.67
C ALA A 94 -10.68 -5.50 4.42
N GLY A 95 -10.43 -4.25 4.02
CA GLY A 95 -11.05 -3.63 2.88
C GLY A 95 -10.37 -3.99 1.57
N GLU A 96 -10.48 -3.10 0.59
CA GLU A 96 -9.89 -3.29 -0.74
C GLU A 96 -8.36 -3.42 -0.63
N LYS A 97 -7.77 -4.29 -1.45
CA LYS A 97 -6.31 -4.52 -1.45
C LYS A 97 -5.60 -3.23 -1.79
N CYS A 98 -4.98 -2.59 -0.79
CA CYS A 98 -4.18 -1.40 -1.00
C CYS A 98 -3.05 -1.69 -2.00
N PRO A 99 -2.83 -0.86 -3.03
CA PRO A 99 -1.74 -1.03 -3.98
C PRO A 99 -0.36 -1.04 -3.31
N ALA A 100 -0.19 -0.35 -2.18
CA ALA A 100 1.06 -0.36 -1.42
C ALA A 100 1.36 -1.72 -0.78
N CYS A 101 0.32 -2.51 -0.43
CA CYS A 101 0.48 -3.89 0.04
C CYS A 101 0.95 -4.84 -1.08
N ARG A 102 0.97 -4.40 -2.37
CA ARG A 102 1.55 -5.15 -3.48
C ARG A 102 3.05 -5.43 -3.27
N LEU A 103 3.77 -4.55 -2.58
CA LEU A 103 5.20 -4.71 -2.32
C LEU A 103 5.52 -5.74 -1.21
N LEU A 104 4.52 -6.17 -0.43
CA LEU A 104 4.70 -7.17 0.63
C LEU A 104 4.30 -8.60 0.21
N ARG A 105 3.79 -8.80 -1.02
CA ARG A 105 3.59 -10.15 -1.57
C ARG A 105 4.91 -10.73 -2.08
N CYS A 106 5.73 -11.22 -1.17
CA CYS A 106 6.52 -12.41 -1.48
C CYS A 106 5.64 -13.64 -1.25
N ARG A 107 5.40 -14.40 -2.33
CA ARG A 107 4.93 -15.81 -2.35
C ARG A 107 3.42 -16.05 -2.34
N ASP A 108 2.78 -15.71 -3.46
CA ASP A 108 1.72 -16.59 -4.01
C ASP A 108 2.44 -17.65 -4.88
N GLU A 109 2.91 -18.75 -4.27
CA GLU A 109 3.25 -19.99 -4.99
C GLU A 109 2.09 -20.97 -4.75
N PRO A 110 1.35 -21.38 -5.79
CA PRO A 110 0.26 -22.34 -5.63
C PRO A 110 0.84 -23.75 -5.40
N SER A 111 0.36 -24.41 -4.34
CA SER A 111 0.52 -25.85 -4.09
C SER A 111 -0.33 -26.70 -5.02
#